data_AF-A0A0K9Z1K0-F1
#
_entry.id   AF-A0A0K9Z1K0-F1
#
_cell.length_a   1.000
_cell.length_b   1.000
_cell.length_c   1.000
_cell.angle_alpha   90.00
_cell.angle_beta   90.00
_cell.angle_gamma   90.00
#
_symmetry.space_group_name_H-M   'P 1'
#
loop_
_entity.id
_entity.type
_entity.pdbx_description
1 polymer ?
#
loop_
_entity_poly.entity_id
_entity_poly.type
_entity_poly.pdbx_seq_one_letter_code
_entity_poly.pdbx_strand_id
1 'polypeptide(L)'
;MLLKDTNQLDDLKDFLISWYGNYDSSYGVPVDEIPAYLPKALQELYAFAGRWKDGSDDHLGNSPEIFQQQDCLYSVERLKKDQDKITFLEENQANWTCQVEAGNDDSPVYCDEHLLWDDHPEGHISVNDSLYHFLKSFCLQEVVFGCKHLFFIEGTLENIQMLFDKPIETVWLNGFYVSPKEDGPSHAFYRCGDVLVMERFGDYWLGSSYDLDLASALNDDVLSSINLRRIKPD
;
A
#
# COMPACT_ATOMS: atom_id res chain seq x y z
N MET A 1 -8.81 -12.26 -6.25
CA MET A 1 -7.61 -12.56 -7.07
C MET A 1 -6.39 -12.59 -6.15
N LEU A 2 -5.67 -13.71 -6.13
CA LEU A 2 -4.48 -13.88 -5.29
C LEU A 2 -3.22 -13.39 -6.02
N LEU A 3 -2.49 -12.44 -5.42
CA LEU A 3 -1.18 -12.02 -5.86
C LEU A 3 -0.13 -13.09 -5.50
N LYS A 4 0.81 -13.31 -6.41
CA LYS A 4 1.90 -14.27 -6.30
C LYS A 4 3.16 -13.57 -5.82
N ASP A 5 3.84 -14.15 -4.84
CA ASP A 5 5.13 -13.64 -4.38
C ASP A 5 6.23 -14.00 -5.39
N THR A 6 6.48 -13.08 -6.32
CA THR A 6 7.38 -13.23 -7.46
C THR A 6 8.04 -11.89 -7.80
N ASN A 7 9.11 -11.91 -8.58
CA ASN A 7 9.81 -10.71 -9.04
C ASN A 7 9.08 -10.04 -10.22
N GLN A 8 7.76 -9.92 -10.13
CA GLN A 8 6.87 -9.34 -11.13
C GLN A 8 5.71 -8.59 -10.46
N LEU A 9 5.25 -7.51 -11.10
CA LEU A 9 4.10 -6.72 -10.63
C LEU A 9 2.82 -6.94 -11.45
N ASP A 10 2.78 -7.91 -12.38
CA ASP A 10 1.67 -8.01 -13.34
C ASP A 10 0.32 -8.31 -12.67
N ASP A 11 0.32 -9.14 -11.63
CA ASP A 11 -0.87 -9.41 -10.81
C ASP A 11 -1.34 -8.20 -10.00
N LEU A 12 -0.41 -7.38 -9.51
CA LEU A 12 -0.71 -6.11 -8.86
C LEU A 12 -1.29 -5.11 -9.88
N LYS A 13 -0.72 -5.02 -11.09
CA LYS A 13 -1.24 -4.15 -12.16
C LYS A 13 -2.67 -4.56 -12.52
N ASP A 14 -2.91 -5.84 -12.74
CA ASP A 14 -4.26 -6.38 -13.01
C ASP A 14 -5.23 -6.07 -11.87
N PHE A 15 -4.76 -6.13 -10.61
CA PHE A 15 -5.56 -5.80 -9.45
C PHE A 15 -5.96 -4.33 -9.46
N LEU A 16 -5.00 -3.43 -9.65
CA LEU A 16 -5.21 -1.98 -9.65
C LEU A 16 -6.15 -1.56 -10.79
N ILE A 17 -5.97 -2.12 -12.00
CA ILE A 17 -6.89 -1.91 -13.13
C ILE A 17 -8.28 -2.41 -12.76
N SER A 18 -8.41 -3.61 -12.18
CA SER A 18 -9.71 -4.12 -11.77
C SER A 18 -10.37 -3.30 -10.65
N TRP A 19 -9.59 -2.66 -9.78
CA TRP A 19 -10.10 -1.93 -8.63
C TRP A 19 -10.53 -0.50 -9.01
N TYR A 20 -9.66 0.24 -9.68
CA TYR A 20 -9.95 1.62 -10.12
C TYR A 20 -10.71 1.70 -11.45
N GLY A 21 -10.75 0.61 -12.22
CA GLY A 21 -11.47 0.53 -13.48
C GLY A 21 -10.64 0.97 -14.68
N ASN A 22 -11.07 2.04 -15.37
CA ASN A 22 -10.49 2.43 -16.66
C ASN A 22 -9.02 2.85 -16.52
N TYR A 23 -8.12 2.01 -17.04
CA TYR A 23 -6.71 2.34 -17.17
C TYR A 23 -6.44 3.16 -18.42
N ASP A 24 -5.64 4.22 -18.28
CA ASP A 24 -5.09 5.01 -19.38
C ASP A 24 -3.56 4.95 -19.34
N SER A 25 -2.92 4.71 -20.49
CA SER A 25 -1.45 4.66 -20.59
C SER A 25 -0.75 5.96 -20.17
N SER A 26 -1.46 7.10 -20.14
CA SER A 26 -0.93 8.37 -19.63
C SER A 26 -0.76 8.40 -18.11
N TYR A 27 -1.26 7.40 -17.38
CA TYR A 27 -0.98 7.20 -15.95
C TYR A 27 0.46 6.75 -15.69
N GLY A 28 1.17 6.26 -16.70
CA GLY A 28 2.58 5.91 -16.64
C GLY A 28 3.51 7.09 -16.89
N VAL A 29 4.72 7.03 -16.32
CA VAL A 29 5.85 7.87 -16.75
C VAL A 29 6.47 7.26 -18.01
N PRO A 30 6.72 8.03 -19.08
CA PRO A 30 7.46 7.56 -20.25
C PRO A 30 8.81 6.96 -19.86
N VAL A 31 9.16 5.81 -20.44
CA VAL A 31 10.35 5.02 -20.05
C VAL A 31 11.65 5.84 -20.18
N ASP A 32 11.73 6.74 -21.15
CA ASP A 32 12.86 7.63 -21.37
C ASP A 32 13.00 8.75 -20.34
N GLU A 33 11.94 9.01 -19.56
CA GLU A 33 11.94 9.95 -18.43
C GLU A 33 12.24 9.26 -17.09
N ILE A 34 12.20 7.92 -17.04
CA ILE A 34 12.51 7.15 -15.83
C ILE A 34 14.04 7.00 -15.70
N PRO A 35 14.63 7.34 -14.53
CA PRO A 35 16.06 7.20 -14.35
C PRO A 35 16.54 5.75 -14.47
N ALA A 36 17.48 5.50 -15.39
CA ALA A 36 18.02 4.17 -15.67
C ALA A 36 18.78 3.52 -14.49
N TYR A 37 19.07 4.28 -13.44
CA TYR A 37 19.69 3.77 -12.22
C TYR A 37 18.69 3.15 -11.24
N LEU A 38 17.38 3.28 -11.49
CA LEU A 38 16.38 2.66 -10.62
C LEU A 38 16.40 1.13 -10.77
N PRO A 39 16.16 0.36 -9.70
CA PRO A 39 15.83 -1.06 -9.84
C PRO A 39 14.63 -1.28 -10.76
N LYS A 40 14.63 -2.40 -11.50
CA LYS A 40 13.57 -2.76 -12.45
C LYS A 40 12.16 -2.69 -11.86
N ALA A 41 11.96 -3.10 -10.61
CA ALA A 41 10.65 -3.06 -9.96
C ALA A 41 10.07 -1.63 -9.86
N LEU A 42 10.91 -0.64 -9.51
CA LEU A 42 10.49 0.76 -9.48
C LEU A 42 10.29 1.31 -10.89
N GLN A 43 11.16 0.95 -11.85
CA GLN A 43 10.95 1.34 -13.25
C GLN A 43 9.60 0.83 -13.77
N GLU A 44 9.26 -0.42 -13.49
CA GLU A 44 7.98 -1.03 -13.87
C GLU A 44 6.78 -0.32 -13.20
N LEU A 45 6.88 0.01 -11.91
CA LEU A 45 5.80 0.70 -11.20
C LEU A 45 5.62 2.13 -11.73
N TYR A 46 6.70 2.89 -11.93
CA TYR A 46 6.63 4.25 -12.49
C TYR A 46 6.10 4.26 -13.92
N ALA A 47 6.56 3.33 -14.77
CA ALA A 47 6.08 3.21 -16.14
C ALA A 47 4.59 2.82 -16.21
N PHE A 48 4.08 2.15 -15.18
CA PHE A 48 2.69 1.74 -15.13
C PHE A 48 1.77 2.82 -14.55
N ALA A 49 2.13 3.37 -13.39
CA ALA A 49 1.24 4.16 -12.55
C ALA A 49 1.89 5.42 -11.96
N GLY A 50 3.10 5.82 -12.38
CA GLY A 50 3.84 6.92 -11.76
C GLY A 50 3.19 8.31 -11.87
N ARG A 51 2.09 8.44 -12.61
CA ARG A 51 1.26 9.65 -12.76
C ARG A 51 -0.23 9.37 -12.54
N TRP A 52 -0.59 8.21 -11.98
CA TRP A 52 -1.98 7.83 -11.82
C TRP A 52 -2.65 8.72 -10.77
N LYS A 53 -3.65 9.47 -11.22
CA LYS A 53 -4.48 10.38 -10.41
C LYS A 53 -5.65 9.66 -9.75
N ASP A 54 -5.95 10.01 -8.51
CA ASP A 54 -7.18 9.61 -7.81
C ASP A 54 -8.28 10.68 -7.96
N GLY A 55 -7.90 11.88 -8.41
CA GLY A 55 -8.82 12.99 -8.67
C GLY A 55 -9.05 13.90 -7.47
N SER A 56 -8.24 13.83 -6.43
CA SER A 56 -8.28 14.76 -5.29
C SER A 56 -7.21 15.86 -5.39
N ASP A 57 -7.42 16.95 -4.65
CA ASP A 57 -6.71 18.23 -4.85
C ASP A 57 -5.46 18.39 -3.96
N ASP A 58 -5.29 17.56 -2.93
CA ASP A 58 -4.25 17.71 -1.88
C ASP A 58 -3.13 16.66 -2.01
N HIS A 59 -2.30 16.79 -3.05
CA HIS A 59 -1.21 15.84 -3.32
C HIS A 59 0.13 16.50 -3.61
N LEU A 60 1.22 15.76 -3.42
CA LEU A 60 2.52 16.18 -3.92
C LEU A 60 2.47 16.19 -5.45
N GLY A 61 2.76 17.37 -6.02
CA GLY A 61 2.69 17.59 -7.46
C GLY A 61 3.55 16.59 -8.23
N ASN A 62 2.97 16.00 -9.28
CA ASN A 62 3.56 15.00 -10.18
C ASN A 62 3.86 13.62 -9.56
N SER A 63 3.53 13.40 -8.29
CA SER A 63 3.54 12.05 -7.69
C SER A 63 2.22 11.32 -8.01
N PRO A 64 2.19 9.98 -8.00
CA PRO A 64 0.97 9.21 -8.23
C PRO A 64 0.02 9.32 -7.03
N GLU A 65 -1.12 9.98 -7.22
CA GLU A 65 -2.09 10.33 -6.16
C GLU A 65 -2.68 9.06 -5.49
N ILE A 66 -2.81 7.97 -6.25
CA ILE A 66 -3.28 6.67 -5.70
C ILE A 66 -2.30 6.04 -4.70
N PHE A 67 -1.07 6.56 -4.57
CA PHE A 67 0.00 6.06 -3.69
C PHE A 67 0.55 7.19 -2.77
N GLN A 68 -0.36 7.99 -2.22
CA GLN A 68 -0.08 9.18 -1.40
C GLN A 68 -1.07 9.39 -0.25
N GLN A 69 -1.71 8.33 0.25
CA GLN A 69 -2.81 8.44 1.20
C GLN A 69 -2.31 8.41 2.63
N GLN A 70 -1.50 7.39 2.95
CA GLN A 70 -0.80 7.29 4.23
C GLN A 70 0.69 7.49 4.04
N ASP A 71 1.26 6.88 3.01
CA ASP A 71 2.66 7.01 2.64
C ASP A 71 2.76 7.48 1.19
N CYS A 72 3.82 8.20 0.84
CA CYS A 72 4.00 8.83 -0.45
C CYS A 72 5.10 8.14 -1.27
N LEU A 73 4.72 7.57 -2.41
CA LEU A 73 5.67 7.27 -3.49
C LEU A 73 6.14 8.58 -4.14
N TYR A 74 7.46 8.83 -4.14
CA TYR A 74 8.03 9.99 -4.82
C TYR A 74 7.78 9.95 -6.33
N SER A 75 7.48 11.10 -6.92
CA SER A 75 7.61 11.28 -8.36
C SER A 75 9.06 11.05 -8.80
N VAL A 76 9.27 10.75 -10.09
CA VAL A 76 10.62 10.54 -10.64
C VAL A 76 11.51 11.78 -10.46
N GLU A 77 10.93 12.98 -10.44
CA GLU A 77 11.61 14.25 -10.23
C GLU A 77 12.00 14.49 -8.76
N ARG A 78 11.32 13.83 -7.81
CA ARG A 78 11.56 13.95 -6.37
C ARG A 78 12.51 12.90 -5.81
N LEU A 79 12.87 11.88 -6.60
CA LEU A 79 13.84 10.87 -6.21
C LEU A 79 15.14 11.53 -5.74
N LYS A 80 15.58 11.13 -4.54
CA LYS A 80 16.86 11.60 -3.98
C LYS A 80 17.85 10.47 -4.06
N LYS A 81 18.87 10.64 -4.91
CA LYS A 81 20.00 9.71 -4.98
C LYS A 81 21.14 10.26 -4.13
N ASP A 82 21.58 9.48 -3.15
CA ASP A 82 22.82 9.72 -2.41
C ASP A 82 23.72 8.50 -2.57
N GLN A 83 24.90 8.71 -3.17
CA GLN A 83 25.85 7.65 -3.50
C GLN A 83 25.19 6.48 -4.27
N ASP A 84 25.09 5.32 -3.63
CA ASP A 84 24.51 4.07 -4.14
C ASP A 84 23.07 3.84 -3.66
N LYS A 85 22.47 4.75 -2.90
CA LYS A 85 21.09 4.64 -2.40
C LYS A 85 20.16 5.65 -3.05
N ILE A 86 18.88 5.27 -3.15
CA ILE A 86 17.80 6.10 -3.69
C ILE A 86 16.67 6.11 -2.68
N THR A 87 16.33 7.27 -2.14
CA THR A 87 15.08 7.47 -1.42
C THR A 87 13.94 7.58 -2.42
N PHE A 88 12.96 6.70 -2.30
CA PHE A 88 11.83 6.60 -3.25
C PHE A 88 10.45 6.74 -2.58
N LEU A 89 10.39 6.63 -1.26
CA LEU A 89 9.14 6.67 -0.50
C LEU A 89 9.36 7.38 0.83
N GLU A 90 8.37 8.16 1.26
CA GLU A 90 8.33 8.80 2.58
C GLU A 90 6.96 8.61 3.22
N GLU A 91 6.90 8.58 4.54
CA GLU A 91 5.63 8.69 5.27
C GLU A 91 5.05 10.10 5.13
N ASN A 92 3.72 10.24 5.19
CA ASN A 92 3.04 11.52 4.91
C ASN A 92 3.44 12.71 5.83
N GLN A 93 4.00 12.48 7.02
CA GLN A 93 4.55 13.51 7.90
C GLN A 93 6.08 13.60 7.83
N ALA A 94 6.70 12.87 6.89
CA ALA A 94 8.14 12.75 6.71
C ALA A 94 8.87 12.25 7.97
N ASN A 95 8.20 11.43 8.78
CA ASN A 95 8.79 10.83 9.97
C ASN A 95 9.81 9.73 9.63
N TRP A 96 9.60 9.04 8.51
CA TRP A 96 10.50 8.01 7.99
C TRP A 96 10.46 7.95 6.46
N THR A 97 11.46 7.28 5.89
CA THR A 97 11.69 7.11 4.46
C THR A 97 12.15 5.68 4.13
N CYS A 98 11.94 5.27 2.88
CA CYS A 98 12.50 4.04 2.35
C CYS A 98 13.52 4.28 1.24
N GLN A 99 14.53 3.42 1.22
CA GLN A 99 15.63 3.44 0.26
C GLN A 99 15.83 2.09 -0.44
N VAL A 100 16.41 2.16 -1.63
CA VAL A 100 16.91 1.01 -2.40
C VAL A 100 18.28 1.33 -2.98
N GLU A 101 18.99 0.30 -3.44
CA GLU A 101 20.28 0.41 -4.12
C GLU A 101 20.12 0.80 -5.60
N ALA A 102 20.93 1.76 -6.04
CA ALA A 102 20.97 2.20 -7.42
C ALA A 102 21.62 1.14 -8.32
N GLY A 103 20.91 0.75 -9.37
CA GLY A 103 21.36 -0.20 -10.37
C GLY A 103 21.32 -1.66 -9.91
N ASN A 104 20.67 -1.96 -8.78
CA ASN A 104 20.51 -3.32 -8.28
C ASN A 104 19.03 -3.76 -8.37
N ASP A 105 18.72 -4.63 -9.33
CA ASP A 105 17.37 -5.15 -9.53
C ASP A 105 16.87 -6.05 -8.39
N ASP A 106 17.80 -6.62 -7.62
CA ASP A 106 17.56 -7.46 -6.46
C ASP A 106 17.85 -6.69 -5.15
N SER A 107 17.78 -5.36 -5.18
CA SER A 107 17.98 -4.54 -3.98
C SER A 107 16.99 -4.94 -2.88
N PRO A 108 17.46 -5.15 -1.64
CA PRO A 108 16.57 -5.11 -0.49
C PRO A 108 16.01 -3.68 -0.33
N VAL A 109 14.97 -3.56 0.50
CA VAL A 109 14.39 -2.28 0.90
C VAL A 109 14.91 -1.93 2.27
N TYR A 110 15.38 -0.70 2.41
CA TYR A 110 15.84 -0.15 3.67
C TYR A 110 14.87 0.90 4.20
N CYS A 111 14.62 0.94 5.51
CA CYS A 111 13.73 1.91 6.14
C CYS A 111 14.30 2.40 7.48
N ASP A 112 14.00 3.64 7.84
CA ASP A 112 14.38 4.28 9.10
C ASP A 112 13.19 4.47 10.08
N GLU A 113 12.06 3.77 9.88
CA GLU A 113 10.88 3.85 10.77
C GLU A 113 11.18 3.46 12.22
N HIS A 114 12.09 2.50 12.43
CA HIS A 114 12.55 2.10 13.76
C HIS A 114 13.18 3.26 14.57
N LEU A 115 13.65 4.33 13.91
CA LEU A 115 14.14 5.55 14.58
C LEU A 115 13.08 6.26 15.43
N LEU A 116 11.80 5.97 15.20
CA LEU A 116 10.68 6.56 15.96
C LEU A 116 10.47 5.93 17.34
N TRP A 117 10.97 4.70 17.54
CA TRP A 117 10.64 3.90 18.72
C TRP A 117 11.87 3.44 19.50
N ASP A 118 13.03 3.32 18.84
CA ASP A 118 14.26 2.88 19.49
C ASP A 118 15.05 4.08 20.06
N ASP A 119 15.63 3.92 21.25
CA ASP A 119 16.33 5.01 21.96
C ASP A 119 17.70 5.36 21.36
N HIS A 120 18.34 4.44 20.63
CA HIS A 120 19.71 4.55 20.10
C HIS A 120 19.97 4.03 18.65
N PRO A 121 19.00 4.04 17.72
CA PRO A 121 19.24 3.57 16.36
C PRO A 121 19.85 4.66 15.47
N GLU A 122 20.56 4.25 14.41
CA GLU A 122 21.09 5.17 13.38
C GLU A 122 20.84 4.62 11.98
N GLY A 123 20.37 5.48 11.08
CA GLY A 123 20.27 5.20 9.64
C GLY A 123 19.12 4.28 9.25
N HIS A 124 19.20 3.72 8.04
CA HIS A 124 18.20 2.80 7.50
C HIS A 124 18.62 1.33 7.73
N ILE A 125 17.67 0.49 8.12
CA ILE A 125 17.85 -0.97 8.25
C ILE A 125 17.12 -1.71 7.13
N SER A 126 17.55 -2.93 6.81
CA SER A 126 16.86 -3.77 5.83
C SER A 126 15.54 -4.31 6.40
N VAL A 127 14.44 -4.02 5.73
CA VAL A 127 13.07 -4.41 6.16
C VAL A 127 12.44 -5.43 5.21
N ASN A 128 12.95 -5.52 3.99
CA ASN A 128 12.48 -6.48 3.00
C ASN A 128 13.62 -6.92 2.08
N ASP A 129 13.74 -8.21 1.80
CA ASP A 129 14.75 -8.74 0.87
C ASP A 129 14.32 -8.59 -0.60
N SER A 130 13.06 -8.23 -0.86
CA SER A 130 12.49 -8.11 -2.20
C SER A 130 11.71 -6.81 -2.33
N LEU A 131 12.21 -5.93 -3.21
CA LEU A 131 11.50 -4.72 -3.60
C LEU A 131 10.13 -5.02 -4.22
N TYR A 132 9.98 -6.10 -4.98
CA TYR A 132 8.68 -6.50 -5.53
C TYR A 132 7.67 -6.84 -4.44
N HIS A 133 8.10 -7.58 -3.40
CA HIS A 133 7.25 -7.93 -2.27
C HIS A 133 6.83 -6.67 -1.50
N PHE A 134 7.79 -5.79 -1.21
CA PHE A 134 7.53 -4.52 -0.53
C PHE A 134 6.52 -3.67 -1.31
N LEU A 135 6.71 -3.50 -2.63
CA LEU A 135 5.83 -2.69 -3.46
C LEU A 135 4.39 -3.24 -3.52
N LYS A 136 4.20 -4.57 -3.47
CA LYS A 136 2.86 -5.16 -3.39
C LYS A 136 2.16 -4.79 -2.08
N SER A 137 2.84 -4.94 -0.94
CA SER A 137 2.30 -4.55 0.36
C SER A 137 1.98 -3.06 0.42
N PHE A 138 2.93 -2.21 -0.01
CA PHE A 138 2.76 -0.76 -0.09
C PHE A 138 1.56 -0.36 -0.94
N CYS A 139 1.50 -0.80 -2.20
CA CYS A 139 0.44 -0.40 -3.12
C CYS A 139 -0.93 -0.83 -2.62
N LEU A 140 -1.06 -2.03 -2.02
CA LEU A 140 -2.33 -2.48 -1.47
C LEU A 140 -2.73 -1.69 -0.21
N GLN A 141 -1.78 -1.30 0.64
CA GLN A 141 -2.03 -0.43 1.79
C GLN A 141 -2.62 0.91 1.32
N GLU A 142 -1.97 1.56 0.35
CA GLU A 142 -2.42 2.86 -0.16
C GLU A 142 -3.80 2.76 -0.85
N VAL A 143 -4.10 1.65 -1.52
CA VAL A 143 -5.45 1.41 -2.07
C VAL A 143 -6.51 1.36 -0.97
N VAL A 144 -6.23 0.70 0.17
CA VAL A 144 -7.17 0.67 1.29
C VAL A 144 -7.36 2.05 1.88
N PHE A 145 -6.27 2.77 2.17
CA PHE A 145 -6.36 4.09 2.78
C PHE A 145 -6.96 5.15 1.84
N GLY A 146 -6.77 5.01 0.53
CA GLY A 146 -7.38 5.88 -0.49
C GLY A 146 -8.85 5.61 -0.78
N CYS A 147 -9.48 4.66 -0.09
CA CYS A 147 -10.90 4.40 -0.28
C CYS A 147 -11.75 5.53 0.32
N LYS A 148 -12.73 6.00 -0.47
CA LYS A 148 -13.75 6.98 -0.04
C LYS A 148 -14.45 6.61 1.27
N HIS A 149 -14.65 5.31 1.50
CA HIS A 149 -15.22 4.78 2.73
C HIS A 149 -14.19 3.89 3.42
N LEU A 150 -13.53 4.46 4.42
CA LEU A 150 -12.57 3.77 5.27
C LEU A 150 -13.16 3.51 6.65
N PHE A 151 -12.99 2.28 7.13
CA PHE A 151 -13.42 1.86 8.46
C PHE A 151 -12.31 1.11 9.18
N PHE A 152 -12.25 1.28 10.49
CA PHE A 152 -11.48 0.48 11.41
C PHE A 152 -12.42 -0.50 12.12
N ILE A 153 -12.00 -1.75 12.27
CA ILE A 153 -12.77 -2.77 12.98
C ILE A 153 -11.89 -3.53 13.97
N GLU A 154 -12.37 -3.64 15.20
CA GLU A 154 -11.80 -4.56 16.19
C GLU A 154 -12.47 -5.93 16.02
N GLY A 155 -11.67 -6.98 15.86
CA GLY A 155 -12.19 -8.35 15.75
C GLY A 155 -11.35 -9.26 14.87
N THR A 156 -11.98 -10.30 14.34
CA THR A 156 -11.36 -11.30 13.46
C THR A 156 -11.95 -11.25 12.05
N LEU A 157 -11.30 -11.93 11.09
CA LEU A 157 -11.88 -12.15 9.76
C LEU A 157 -13.26 -12.81 9.79
N GLU A 158 -13.55 -13.62 10.79
CA GLU A 158 -14.88 -14.23 10.95
C GLU A 158 -15.93 -13.18 11.28
N ASN A 159 -15.58 -12.19 12.13
CA ASN A 159 -16.45 -11.05 12.39
C ASN A 159 -16.68 -10.23 11.12
N ILE A 160 -15.64 -10.01 10.31
CA ILE A 160 -15.76 -9.29 9.04
C ILE A 160 -16.63 -10.06 8.04
N GLN A 161 -16.50 -11.39 7.96
CA GLN A 161 -17.31 -12.22 7.08
C GLN A 161 -18.81 -12.12 7.41
N MET A 162 -19.17 -11.89 8.67
CA MET A 162 -20.57 -11.72 9.08
C MET A 162 -21.19 -10.40 8.60
N LEU A 163 -20.37 -9.41 8.22
CA LEU A 163 -20.84 -8.12 7.69
C LEU A 163 -21.27 -8.19 6.22
N PHE A 164 -20.89 -9.26 5.51
CA PHE A 164 -21.04 -9.36 4.06
C PHE A 164 -21.63 -10.71 3.64
N ASP A 165 -22.47 -10.69 2.62
CA ASP A 165 -23.08 -11.88 2.02
C ASP A 165 -22.15 -12.59 1.01
N LYS A 166 -21.07 -11.91 0.60
CA LYS A 166 -20.03 -12.44 -0.29
C LYS A 166 -18.91 -13.11 0.52
N PRO A 167 -18.26 -14.15 -0.02
CA PRO A 167 -17.12 -14.77 0.65
C PRO A 167 -15.94 -13.81 0.72
N ILE A 168 -15.15 -13.89 1.79
CA ILE A 168 -13.82 -13.30 1.88
C ILE A 168 -12.86 -14.12 1.02
N GLU A 169 -12.21 -13.46 0.07
CA GLU A 169 -11.16 -14.02 -0.78
C GLU A 169 -9.79 -13.47 -0.39
N THR A 170 -8.78 -14.32 -0.34
CA THR A 170 -7.40 -13.86 -0.14
C THR A 170 -6.88 -13.07 -1.35
N VAL A 171 -6.23 -11.94 -1.08
CA VAL A 171 -5.55 -11.10 -2.08
C VAL A 171 -4.05 -11.20 -1.94
N TRP A 172 -3.50 -10.99 -0.74
CA TRP A 172 -2.06 -11.01 -0.47
C TRP A 172 -1.82 -11.39 0.98
N LEU A 173 -0.90 -12.32 1.25
CA LEU A 173 -0.60 -12.78 2.61
C LEU A 173 0.89 -12.62 2.89
N ASN A 174 1.22 -12.57 4.18
CA ASN A 174 2.60 -12.44 4.67
C ASN A 174 3.30 -11.19 4.13
N GLY A 175 2.58 -10.07 4.06
CA GLY A 175 3.10 -8.82 3.57
C GLY A 175 4.09 -8.20 4.56
N PHE A 176 5.34 -8.07 4.13
CA PHE A 176 6.37 -7.28 4.80
C PHE A 176 6.36 -5.85 4.27
N TYR A 177 6.49 -4.88 5.16
CA TYR A 177 6.49 -3.46 4.83
C TYR A 177 7.68 -2.74 5.48
N VAL A 178 7.46 -1.91 6.51
CA VAL A 178 8.50 -1.07 7.14
C VAL A 178 9.09 -1.63 8.43
N SER A 179 8.49 -2.66 9.02
CA SER A 179 9.05 -3.32 10.21
C SER A 179 10.16 -4.30 9.84
N PRO A 180 11.13 -4.53 10.75
CA PRO A 180 12.13 -5.57 10.57
C PRO A 180 11.50 -6.92 10.23
N LYS A 181 12.11 -7.66 9.31
CA LYS A 181 11.56 -8.93 8.81
C LYS A 181 11.45 -9.99 9.90
N GLU A 182 12.34 -9.94 10.88
CA GLU A 182 12.37 -10.79 12.07
C GLU A 182 11.11 -10.68 12.95
N ASP A 183 10.39 -9.57 12.89
CA ASP A 183 9.11 -9.37 13.61
C ASP A 183 7.95 -10.10 12.94
N GLY A 184 8.19 -10.66 11.74
CA GLY A 184 7.19 -11.34 10.95
C GLY A 184 6.42 -10.39 10.02
N PRO A 185 5.47 -10.92 9.24
CA PRO A 185 4.68 -10.11 8.33
C PRO A 185 3.76 -9.18 9.10
N SER A 186 3.70 -7.92 8.67
CA SER A 186 2.84 -6.91 9.28
C SER A 186 1.49 -6.79 8.58
N HIS A 187 1.37 -7.29 7.34
CA HIS A 187 0.19 -7.10 6.51
C HIS A 187 -0.41 -8.40 5.95
N ALA A 188 -1.73 -8.42 5.86
CA ALA A 188 -2.48 -9.36 5.03
C ALA A 188 -3.68 -8.64 4.39
N PHE A 189 -4.04 -9.04 3.18
CA PHE A 189 -5.08 -8.41 2.39
C PHE A 189 -6.08 -9.44 1.88
N TYR A 190 -7.35 -9.07 1.99
CA TYR A 190 -8.48 -9.87 1.59
C TYR A 190 -9.49 -9.00 0.87
N ARG A 191 -10.36 -9.61 0.06
CA ARG A 191 -11.42 -8.92 -0.67
C ARG A 191 -12.75 -9.58 -0.38
N CYS A 192 -13.75 -8.77 -0.09
CA CYS A 192 -15.13 -9.22 0.05
C CYS A 192 -16.02 -8.37 -0.87
N GLY A 193 -16.29 -8.89 -2.07
CA GLY A 193 -16.98 -8.12 -3.10
C GLY A 193 -16.24 -6.84 -3.49
N ASP A 194 -16.80 -5.70 -3.11
CA ASP A 194 -16.29 -4.36 -3.42
C ASP A 194 -15.62 -3.70 -2.21
N VAL A 195 -15.27 -4.50 -1.20
CA VAL A 195 -14.54 -4.10 0.00
C VAL A 195 -13.16 -4.76 -0.01
N LEU A 196 -12.12 -3.95 0.17
CA LEU A 196 -10.76 -4.41 0.43
C LEU A 196 -10.53 -4.38 1.95
N VAL A 197 -10.07 -5.49 2.48
CA VAL A 197 -9.78 -5.69 3.90
C VAL A 197 -8.27 -5.79 4.05
N MET A 198 -7.69 -4.95 4.89
CA MET A 198 -6.28 -5.04 5.29
C MET A 198 -6.20 -5.36 6.78
N GLU A 199 -5.51 -6.43 7.10
CA GLU A 199 -4.97 -6.68 8.43
C GLU A 199 -3.60 -6.01 8.51
N ARG A 200 -3.40 -5.14 9.49
CA ARG A 200 -2.14 -4.43 9.75
C ARG A 200 -1.84 -4.50 11.25
N PHE A 201 -0.74 -5.16 11.62
CA PHE A 201 -0.36 -5.40 13.03
C PHE A 201 -1.47 -6.00 13.91
N GLY A 202 -2.33 -6.83 13.31
CA GLY A 202 -3.47 -7.46 13.99
C GLY A 202 -4.76 -6.63 14.01
N ASP A 203 -4.70 -5.38 13.58
CA ASP A 203 -5.88 -4.52 13.41
C ASP A 203 -6.43 -4.62 11.99
N TYR A 204 -7.74 -4.45 11.83
CA TYR A 204 -8.40 -4.56 10.53
C TYR A 204 -8.93 -3.21 10.01
N TRP A 205 -8.68 -2.97 8.72
CA TRP A 205 -9.09 -1.80 7.97
C TRP A 205 -9.91 -2.22 6.76
N LEU A 206 -11.06 -1.60 6.57
CA LEU A 206 -11.98 -1.88 5.48
C LEU A 206 -12.09 -0.65 4.59
N GLY A 207 -11.68 -0.78 3.33
CA GLY A 207 -11.79 0.25 2.31
C GLY A 207 -12.82 -0.12 1.25
N SER A 208 -13.68 0.83 0.88
CA SER A 208 -14.48 0.74 -0.35
C SER A 208 -14.63 2.08 -1.05
N SER A 209 -14.69 2.00 -2.39
CA SER A 209 -15.00 3.15 -3.25
C SER A 209 -16.51 3.40 -3.39
N TYR A 210 -17.34 2.44 -2.99
CA TYR A 210 -18.80 2.53 -3.09
C TYR A 210 -19.41 2.85 -1.73
N ASP A 211 -20.58 3.48 -1.73
CA ASP A 211 -21.31 3.74 -0.49
C ASP A 211 -21.68 2.40 0.17
N LEU A 212 -21.02 2.12 1.29
CA LEU A 212 -21.31 0.96 2.12
C LEU A 212 -22.36 1.34 3.15
N ASP A 213 -23.55 0.73 3.08
CA ASP A 213 -24.55 0.82 4.14
C ASP A 213 -24.24 -0.14 5.30
N LEU A 214 -23.00 -0.09 5.79
CA LEU A 214 -22.56 -0.88 6.95
C LEU A 214 -23.27 -0.45 8.24
N ALA A 215 -23.72 0.81 8.32
CA ALA A 215 -24.47 1.31 9.46
C ALA A 215 -25.84 0.62 9.60
N SER A 216 -26.50 0.24 8.49
CA SER A 216 -27.71 -0.58 8.56
C SER A 216 -27.41 -2.01 9.03
N ALA A 217 -26.30 -2.60 8.59
CA ALA A 217 -25.89 -3.95 8.93
C ALA A 217 -25.60 -4.12 10.43
N LEU A 218 -25.02 -3.11 11.09
CA LEU A 218 -24.67 -3.16 12.52
C LEU A 218 -25.87 -3.08 13.49
N ASN A 219 -27.10 -2.86 13.00
CA ASN A 219 -28.30 -2.82 13.85
C ASN A 219 -28.85 -4.21 14.22
N ASP A 220 -28.23 -5.29 13.72
CA ASP A 220 -28.54 -6.65 14.15
C ASP A 220 -27.90 -6.93 15.51
N ASP A 221 -28.64 -7.51 16.46
CA ASP A 221 -28.15 -7.87 17.80
C ASP A 221 -26.86 -8.72 17.74
N VAL A 222 -26.69 -9.54 16.70
CA VAL A 222 -25.47 -10.34 16.48
C VAL A 222 -24.28 -9.46 16.09
N LEU A 223 -24.52 -8.44 15.27
CA LEU A 223 -23.49 -7.54 14.74
C LEU A 223 -23.21 -6.36 15.69
N SER A 224 -24.06 -6.13 16.69
CA SER A 224 -23.86 -5.13 17.75
C SER A 224 -22.60 -5.34 18.60
N SER A 225 -22.02 -6.54 18.55
CA SER A 225 -20.75 -6.89 19.22
C SER A 225 -19.50 -6.47 18.44
N ILE A 226 -19.66 -6.01 17.19
CA ILE A 226 -18.57 -5.59 16.32
C ILE A 226 -18.36 -4.08 16.46
N ASN A 227 -17.19 -3.69 16.96
CA ASN A 227 -16.80 -2.28 17.03
C ASN A 227 -16.31 -1.80 15.66
N LEU A 228 -17.21 -1.20 14.88
CA LEU A 228 -16.87 -0.55 13.61
C LEU A 228 -16.77 0.97 13.79
N ARG A 229 -15.62 1.55 13.46
CA ARG A 229 -15.40 3.00 13.47
C ARG A 229 -15.14 3.50 12.06
N ARG A 230 -16.04 4.34 11.54
CA ARG A 230 -15.78 5.07 10.29
C ARG A 230 -14.68 6.10 10.50
N ILE A 231 -13.67 6.06 9.64
CA ILE A 231 -12.61 7.06 9.58
C ILE A 231 -13.08 8.16 8.64
N LYS A 232 -12.99 9.41 9.09
CA LYS A 232 -13.28 10.56 8.24
C LYS A 232 -11.99 10.92 7.51
N PRO A 233 -12.04 11.22 6.20
CA PRO A 233 -10.93 11.91 5.56
C PRO A 233 -10.74 13.26 6.29
N ASP A 234 -9.49 13.58 6.58
CA ASP A 234 -9.09 14.84 7.24
C ASP A 234 -9.36 16.06 6.35
#